data_AF-Q7TMA3-F1
#
_entry.id   AF-Q7TMA3-F1
#
_cell.length_a   1.000
_cell.length_b   1.000
_cell.length_c   1.000
_cell.angle_alpha   90.00
_cell.angle_beta   90.00
_cell.angle_gamma   90.00
#
_symmetry.space_group_name_H-M   'P 1'
#
loop_
_entity.id
_entity.type
_entity.pdbx_description
1 polymer ?
#
loop_
_entity_poly.entity_id
_entity_poly.type
_entity_poly.pdbx_seq_one_letter_code
_entity_poly.pdbx_strand_id
1 'polypeptide(L)'
;MHFEVQHVKNTSRNKDAILYTYKLSRGLTEEKNYGLKAAEASSLPSSIVLDARDITTQITRQILQNQRSSPEMDRQRAVYHLATRLVQAARNSQLEPDRLRTYLSNLKKKYAGDFPRAVGLPEKTEE
;
A
#
# COMPACT_ATOMS: atom_id res chain seq x y z
N MET A 1 -1.02 6.50 -15.15
CA MET A 1 -1.71 7.28 -16.18
C MET A 1 -2.79 8.06 -15.46
N HIS A 2 -2.89 9.37 -15.67
CA HIS A 2 -3.92 10.20 -15.05
C HIS A 2 -4.37 11.28 -16.03
N PHE A 3 -5.52 11.91 -15.78
CA PHE A 3 -5.92 13.09 -16.54
C PHE A 3 -5.20 14.33 -16.00
N GLU A 4 -4.61 15.11 -16.91
CA GLU A 4 -3.98 16.40 -16.61
C GLU A 4 -5.05 17.45 -16.31
N VAL A 5 -4.81 18.26 -15.28
CA VAL A 5 -5.71 19.35 -14.87
C VAL A 5 -4.96 20.66 -14.80
N GLN A 6 -5.64 21.76 -15.11
CA GLN A 6 -5.11 23.12 -15.00
C GLN A 6 -5.80 23.87 -13.86
N HIS A 7 -5.01 24.55 -13.03
CA HIS A 7 -5.53 25.45 -12.01
C HIS A 7 -5.65 26.86 -12.56
N VAL A 8 -6.88 27.38 -12.57
CA VAL A 8 -7.19 28.74 -13.02
C VAL A 8 -7.57 29.55 -11.79
N LYS A 9 -6.82 30.62 -11.51
CA LYS A 9 -7.16 31.58 -10.45
C LYS A 9 -8.10 32.63 -11.01
N ASN A 10 -9.33 32.70 -10.50
CA ASN A 10 -10.25 33.76 -10.90
C ASN A 10 -10.14 34.94 -9.91
N THR A 11 -9.45 36.00 -10.34
CA THR A 11 -9.22 37.23 -9.58
C THR A 11 -10.49 37.96 -9.14
N SER A 12 -11.61 37.74 -9.84
CA SER A 12 -12.90 38.39 -9.50
C SER A 12 -13.63 37.74 -8.31
N ARG A 13 -13.43 36.44 -8.08
CA ARG A 13 -14.19 35.66 -7.09
C ARG A 13 -13.30 35.08 -5.99
N ASN A 14 -11.98 35.32 -6.05
CA ASN A 14 -10.98 34.78 -5.12
C ASN A 14 -11.13 33.26 -4.90
N LYS A 15 -11.44 32.54 -5.99
CA LYS A 15 -11.65 31.09 -5.98
C LYS A 15 -10.73 30.45 -7.03
N ASP A 16 -10.01 29.43 -6.59
CA ASP A 16 -9.23 28.56 -7.47
C ASP A 16 -10.20 27.58 -8.14
N ALA A 17 -10.16 27.51 -9.46
CA ALA A 17 -10.98 26.59 -10.26
C ALA A 17 -10.08 25.56 -10.97
N ILE A 18 -10.55 24.32 -11.06
CA ILE A 18 -9.85 23.24 -11.77
C ILE A 18 -10.52 23.05 -13.12
N LEU A 19 -9.72 23.14 -14.19
CA LEU A 19 -10.15 22.88 -15.55
C LEU A 19 -9.64 21.51 -16.00
N TYR A 20 -10.55 20.66 -16.48
CA TYR A 20 -10.21 19.37 -17.05
C TYR A 20 -9.66 19.55 -18.46
N THR A 21 -8.42 19.13 -18.70
CA THR A 21 -7.81 19.19 -20.04
C THR A 21 -8.18 17.98 -20.90
N TYR A 22 -8.76 16.94 -20.30
CA TYR A 22 -9.05 15.64 -20.91
C TYR A 22 -7.83 14.92 -21.53
N LYS A 23 -6.63 15.41 -21.28
CA LYS A 23 -5.37 14.84 -21.75
C LYS A 23 -4.87 13.80 -20.76
N LEU A 24 -4.50 12.63 -21.29
CA LEU A 24 -3.96 11.53 -20.48
C LEU A 24 -2.44 11.65 -20.41
N SER A 25 -1.90 11.81 -19.19
CA SER A 25 -0.47 11.90 -18.90
C SER A 25 0.04 10.63 -18.21
N ARG A 26 1.30 10.30 -18.46
CA ARG A 26 2.00 9.18 -17.81
C ARG A 26 2.54 9.64 -16.45
N GLY A 27 2.32 8.84 -15.42
CA GLY A 27 2.76 9.14 -14.05
C GLY A 27 1.64 8.98 -13.02
N LEU A 28 1.97 9.40 -11.79
CA LEU A 28 1.04 9.59 -10.68
C LEU A 28 0.50 11.02 -10.76
N THR A 29 -0.78 11.20 -10.47
CA THR A 29 -1.35 12.54 -10.36
C THR A 29 -0.83 13.26 -9.11
N GLU A 30 -0.47 14.53 -9.26
CA GLU A 30 -0.15 15.42 -8.13
C GLU A 30 -1.40 15.83 -7.35
N GLU A 31 -2.57 15.72 -7.97
CA GLU A 31 -3.78 16.25 -7.39
C GLU A 31 -4.37 15.26 -6.38
N LYS A 32 -4.33 15.67 -5.12
CA LYS A 32 -4.88 14.90 -4.01
C LYS A 32 -6.36 15.23 -3.86
N ASN A 33 -7.17 14.20 -3.70
CA ASN A 33 -8.59 14.30 -3.35
C ASN A 33 -9.42 15.15 -4.33
N TYR A 34 -9.33 14.86 -5.63
CA TYR A 34 -10.08 15.54 -6.70
C TYR A 34 -11.58 15.76 -6.39
N GLY A 35 -12.24 14.76 -5.78
CA GLY A 35 -13.65 14.86 -5.43
C GLY A 35 -13.95 15.99 -4.45
N LEU A 36 -13.05 16.26 -3.49
CA LEU A 36 -13.22 17.33 -2.51
C LEU A 36 -13.02 18.70 -3.17
N LYS A 37 -12.02 18.83 -4.04
CA LYS A 37 -11.78 20.08 -4.79
C LYS A 37 -12.92 20.40 -5.76
N ALA A 38 -13.53 19.37 -6.38
CA ALA A 38 -14.71 19.55 -7.22
C ALA A 38 -15.93 19.98 -6.38
N ALA A 39 -16.09 19.42 -5.17
CA ALA A 39 -17.14 19.83 -4.23
C ALA A 39 -16.98 21.30 -3.79
N GLU A 40 -15.75 21.76 -3.51
CA GLU A 40 -15.44 23.17 -3.19
C GLU A 40 -15.82 24.14 -4.32
N ALA A 41 -15.63 23.75 -5.57
CA ALA A 41 -16.00 24.54 -6.74
C ALA A 41 -17.50 24.49 -7.07
N SER A 42 -18.24 23.57 -6.46
CA SER A 42 -19.68 23.38 -6.67
C SER A 42 -20.53 24.27 -5.77
N SER A 43 -21.86 24.18 -5.92
CA SER A 43 -22.83 24.88 -5.07
C SER A 43 -23.15 24.12 -3.77
N LEU A 44 -22.31 23.18 -3.34
CA LEU A 44 -22.51 22.44 -2.10
C LEU A 44 -22.36 23.34 -0.87
N PRO A 45 -23.16 23.12 0.20
CA PRO A 45 -23.00 23.84 1.45
C PRO A 45 -21.60 23.67 2.05
N SER A 46 -21.02 24.76 2.56
CA SER A 46 -19.67 24.74 3.15
C SER A 46 -19.56 23.81 4.35
N SER A 47 -20.64 23.61 5.12
CA SER A 47 -20.66 22.65 6.23
C SER A 47 -20.35 21.22 5.76
N ILE A 48 -20.97 20.78 4.66
CA ILE A 48 -20.77 19.43 4.10
C ILE A 48 -19.34 19.25 3.59
N VAL A 49 -18.78 20.28 2.96
CA VAL A 49 -17.40 20.24 2.44
C VAL A 49 -16.39 20.19 3.59
N LEU A 50 -16.64 20.92 4.68
CA LEU A 50 -15.81 20.87 5.90
C LEU A 50 -15.86 19.49 6.57
N ASP A 51 -17.06 18.94 6.75
CA ASP A 51 -17.23 17.59 7.32
C ASP A 51 -16.50 16.53 6.47
N ALA A 52 -16.64 16.61 5.15
CA ALA A 52 -15.95 15.71 4.22
C ALA A 52 -14.41 15.84 4.32
N ARG A 53 -13.90 17.05 4.55
CA ARG A 53 -12.47 17.30 4.78
C ARG A 53 -12.01 16.61 6.06
N ASP A 54 -12.75 16.77 7.15
CA ASP A 54 -12.42 16.16 8.44
C ASP A 54 -12.42 14.64 8.36
N ILE A 55 -13.44 14.04 7.73
CA ILE A 55 -13.50 12.59 7.48
C ILE A 55 -12.29 12.14 6.66
N THR A 56 -11.91 12.88 5.62
CA THR A 56 -10.75 12.56 4.80
C THR A 56 -9.45 12.57 5.61
N THR A 57 -9.28 13.52 6.54
CA THR A 57 -8.10 13.54 7.43
C THR A 57 -8.07 12.32 8.37
N GLN A 58 -9.22 11.92 8.91
CA GLN A 58 -9.33 10.75 9.79
C GLN A 58 -8.99 9.46 9.03
N ILE A 59 -9.54 9.28 7.83
CA ILE A 59 -9.24 8.14 6.97
C ILE A 59 -7.76 8.11 6.60
N THR A 60 -7.19 9.25 6.20
CA THR A 60 -5.76 9.33 5.86
C THR A 60 -4.88 8.92 7.05
N ARG A 61 -5.24 9.36 8.26
CA ARG A 61 -4.55 8.97 9.49
C ARG A 61 -4.66 7.48 9.76
N GLN A 62 -5.85 6.89 9.62
CA GLN A 62 -6.07 5.46 9.81
C GLN A 62 -5.30 4.63 8.77
N ILE A 63 -5.29 5.05 7.51
CA ILE A 63 -4.50 4.37 6.47
C ILE A 63 -3.01 4.41 6.82
N LEU A 64 -2.47 5.56 7.23
CA LEU A 64 -1.07 5.66 7.65
C LEU A 64 -0.76 4.80 8.89
N GLN A 65 -1.71 4.69 9.82
CA GLN A 65 -1.58 3.83 10.99
C GLN A 65 -1.62 2.34 10.60
N ASN A 66 -2.52 1.95 9.70
CA ASN A 66 -2.64 0.56 9.22
C ASN A 66 -1.52 0.15 8.25
N GLN A 67 -0.87 1.12 7.60
CA GLN A 67 0.36 0.89 6.83
C GLN A 67 1.55 0.52 7.72
N ARG A 68 1.51 0.81 9.02
CA ARG A 68 2.39 0.12 9.98
C ARG A 68 1.88 -1.30 10.03
N SER A 69 2.53 -2.16 9.25
CA SER A 69 2.14 -3.54 9.04
C SER A 69 1.76 -4.18 10.36
N SER A 70 0.52 -4.66 10.44
CA SER A 70 0.16 -5.50 11.58
C SER A 70 1.12 -6.69 11.58
N PRO A 71 1.53 -7.20 12.75
CA PRO A 71 2.41 -8.37 12.83
C PRO A 71 1.80 -9.58 12.10
N GLU A 72 0.47 -9.63 11.98
CA GLU A 72 -0.26 -10.63 11.20
C GLU A 72 -0.04 -10.48 9.69
N MET A 73 -0.09 -9.25 9.15
CA MET A 73 0.20 -8.99 7.74
C MET A 73 1.66 -9.31 7.39
N ASP A 74 2.61 -8.98 8.26
CA ASP A 74 4.02 -9.32 8.05
C ASP A 74 4.23 -10.84 8.02
N ARG A 75 3.56 -11.57 8.91
CA ARG A 75 3.56 -13.03 8.91
C ARG A 75 3.00 -13.60 7.60
N GLN A 76 1.83 -13.14 7.17
CA GLN A 76 1.22 -13.59 5.92
C GLN A 76 2.13 -13.30 4.71
N ARG A 77 2.77 -12.13 4.70
CA ARG A 77 3.73 -11.75 3.66
C ARG A 77 4.97 -12.65 3.66
N ALA A 78 5.55 -12.96 4.81
CA ALA A 78 6.68 -13.87 4.93
C ALA A 78 6.33 -15.29 4.46
N VAL A 79 5.16 -15.80 4.85
CA VAL A 79 4.65 -17.11 4.41
C VAL A 79 4.45 -17.14 2.89
N TYR A 80 3.84 -16.09 2.33
CA TYR A 80 3.63 -15.96 0.89
C TYR A 80 4.97 -15.99 0.14
N HIS A 81 5.95 -15.20 0.55
CA HIS A 81 7.28 -15.17 -0.08
C HIS A 81 7.99 -16.52 -0.02
N LEU A 82 7.89 -17.22 1.13
CA LEU A 82 8.44 -18.56 1.27
C LEU A 82 7.76 -19.53 0.31
N ALA A 83 6.44 -19.56 0.27
CA ALA A 83 5.67 -20.44 -0.60
C ALA A 83 5.98 -20.19 -2.08
N THR A 84 6.00 -18.92 -2.51
CA THR A 84 6.34 -18.57 -3.90
C THR A 84 7.73 -19.05 -4.27
N ARG A 85 8.74 -18.82 -3.41
CA ARG A 85 10.12 -19.27 -3.67
C ARG A 85 10.27 -20.78 -3.69
N LEU A 86 9.54 -21.49 -2.82
CA LEU A 86 9.53 -22.96 -2.82
C LEU A 86 8.90 -23.51 -4.10
N VAL A 87 7.77 -22.95 -4.55
CA VAL A 87 7.14 -23.36 -5.81
C VAL A 87 8.05 -23.06 -7.00
N GLN A 88 8.71 -21.90 -7.01
CA GLN A 88 9.69 -21.55 -8.04
C GLN A 88 10.88 -22.53 -8.05
N ALA A 89 11.43 -22.85 -6.87
CA ALA A 89 12.50 -23.83 -6.76
C ALA A 89 12.04 -25.22 -7.22
N ALA A 90 10.86 -25.69 -6.81
CA ALA A 90 10.35 -26.99 -7.22
C ALA A 90 10.11 -27.11 -8.73
N ARG A 91 9.67 -26.03 -9.39
CA ARG A 91 9.35 -26.05 -10.83
C ARG A 91 10.56 -25.79 -11.74
N ASN A 92 11.50 -24.97 -11.30
CA ASN A 92 12.58 -24.46 -12.16
C ASN A 92 13.99 -24.88 -11.70
N SER A 93 14.12 -25.68 -10.63
CA SER A 93 15.43 -26.08 -10.13
C SER A 93 16.06 -27.15 -11.02
N GLN A 94 17.02 -26.75 -11.84
CA GLN A 94 18.08 -27.62 -12.37
C GLN A 94 19.31 -27.66 -11.42
N LEU A 95 19.17 -27.23 -10.16
CA LEU A 95 20.29 -27.22 -9.22
C LEU A 95 20.62 -28.63 -8.75
N GLU A 96 21.93 -28.92 -8.71
CA GLU A 96 22.49 -30.09 -8.05
C GLU A 96 22.00 -30.23 -6.59
N PRO A 97 21.80 -31.46 -6.07
CA PRO A 97 21.14 -31.72 -4.80
C PRO A 97 21.77 -30.97 -3.62
N ASP A 98 23.10 -30.83 -3.58
CA ASP A 98 23.80 -30.13 -2.50
C ASP A 98 23.65 -28.61 -2.57
N ARG A 99 23.56 -28.06 -3.78
CA ARG A 99 23.27 -26.64 -4.00
C ARG A 99 21.81 -26.33 -3.66
N LEU A 100 20.89 -27.25 -3.96
CA LEU A 100 19.48 -27.14 -3.57
C LEU A 100 19.33 -27.17 -2.05
N ARG A 101 20.01 -28.09 -1.35
CA ARG A 101 20.04 -28.13 0.13
C ARG A 101 20.55 -26.82 0.72
N THR A 102 21.62 -26.28 0.15
CA THR A 102 22.19 -25.00 0.59
C THR A 102 21.23 -23.83 0.34
N TYR A 103 20.56 -23.80 -0.81
CA TYR A 103 19.54 -22.81 -1.13
C TYR A 103 18.34 -22.87 -0.16
N LEU A 104 17.80 -24.06 0.09
CA LEU A 104 16.68 -24.27 1.01
C LEU A 104 17.05 -23.91 2.46
N SER A 105 18.28 -24.22 2.90
CA SER A 105 18.74 -23.83 4.24
C SER A 105 18.83 -22.31 4.39
N ASN A 106 19.30 -21.61 3.35
CA ASN A 106 19.33 -20.16 3.32
C ASN A 106 17.92 -19.55 3.25
N LEU A 107 16.98 -20.18 2.53
CA LEU A 107 15.60 -19.76 2.47
C LEU A 107 14.90 -19.88 3.84
N LYS A 108 15.15 -20.98 4.57
CA LYS A 108 14.70 -21.17 5.95
C LYS A 108 15.25 -20.09 6.88
N LYS A 109 16.54 -19.75 6.78
CA LYS A 109 17.16 -18.67 7.57
C LYS A 109 16.53 -17.31 7.30
N LYS A 110 16.26 -16.98 6.03
CA LYS A 110 15.58 -15.73 5.65
C LYS A 110 14.18 -15.64 6.25
N TYR A 111 13.38 -16.71 6.13
CA TYR A 111 12.04 -16.76 6.72
C TYR A 111 12.06 -16.63 8.25
N ALA A 112 13.04 -17.25 8.92
CA ALA A 112 13.20 -17.14 10.37
C ALA A 112 13.62 -15.72 10.83
N GLY A 113 14.37 -14.98 10.00
CA GLY A 113 14.74 -13.58 10.27
C GLY A 113 13.61 -12.59 10.01
N ASP A 114 12.74 -12.87 9.03
CA ASP A 114 11.55 -12.07 8.73
C ASP A 114 10.42 -12.27 9.76
N PHE A 115 10.54 -13.27 10.64
CA PHE A 115 9.66 -13.50 11.78
C PHE A 115 10.20 -12.72 13.00
N PRO A 116 9.61 -11.58 13.41
CA PRO A 116 9.80 -11.14 14.79
C PRO A 116 9.27 -12.26 15.68
N ARG A 117 10.11 -12.77 16.57
CA ARG A 117 9.83 -13.93 17.43
C ARG A 117 8.53 -13.71 18.20
N ALA A 118 7.41 -14.14 17.64
CA ALA A 118 6.17 -14.33 18.37
C ALA A 118 6.47 -15.39 19.44
N VAL A 119 6.31 -14.96 20.68
CA VAL A 119 6.42 -15.75 21.90
C VAL A 119 5.79 -17.13 21.70
N GLY A 120 6.57 -18.17 22.01
CA GLY A 120 6.11 -19.47 22.48
C GLY A 120 5.32 -20.34 21.49
N LEU A 121 6.04 -21.13 20.69
CA LEU A 121 5.60 -22.51 20.50
C LEU A 121 6.12 -23.27 21.73
N PRO A 122 5.28 -23.94 22.54
CA PRO A 122 5.78 -24.78 23.61
C PRO A 122 6.58 -25.91 22.95
N GLU A 123 7.86 -25.99 23.30
CA GLU A 123 8.64 -27.19 23.11
C GLU A 123 7.93 -28.35 23.80
N LYS A 124 7.74 -29.41 23.02
CA LYS A 124 7.81 -30.82 23.39
C LYS A 124 7.12 -31.28 24.68
N THR A 125 6.26 -32.28 24.52
CA THR A 125 6.40 -33.47 25.36
C THR A 125 6.28 -34.69 24.47
N GLU A 126 7.42 -35.33 24.24
CA GLU A 126 7.55 -36.71 23.82
C GLU A 126 7.08 -37.58 24.99
N GLU A 127 6.19 -38.54 24.75
CA GLU A 127 6.20 -39.88 25.34
C GLU A 127 5.75 -40.89 24.28
#